data_AF-A0A352MXB2-F1
#
_entry.id   AF-A0A352MXB2-F1
#
_cell.length_a   1.000
_cell.length_b   1.000
_cell.length_c   1.000
_cell.angle_alpha   90.00
_cell.angle_beta   90.00
_cell.angle_gamma   90.00
#
_symmetry.space_group_name_H-M   'P 1'
#
loop_
_entity.id
_entity.type
_entity.pdbx_description
1 polymer ?
#
loop_
_entity_poly.entity_id
_entity_poly.type
_entity_poly.pdbx_seq_one_letter_code
_entity_poly.pdbx_strand_id
1 'polypeptide(L)'
;VNKSGYLIDIRKIDDDSKNKIDNGEQISNINYDDLKIEKEVLTNFQIKNEDNLILQNENTYESTSALEYYIESYKFTKWVTENLKNIKPKDAIDGNTLEKLKFTINKTIENENIFEINDNNIPENRDSIFYMHKEAVIRKKIENSLMTAIANYNQFSSSNYEFVLPNLKETDWENITTKVCMTSFVQGLSIKGKYYNNYATVVSNTNTEFINKNDLIVLANDGNYHTLNCKELIKETSNNSSFAITAYSKRNLSRQKIKIEKNSTTYYYYPHIVNNTKKNYLNCYKCIANLSEVYSFEQVVNGEITDESGNILYTKEKLNKIRTIYFTSLAREKYDLRK
;
A
#
# COMPACT_ATOMS: atom_id res chain seq x y z
N VAL A 1 20.42 -2.71 -2.18
CA VAL A 1 19.16 -3.30 -1.63
C VAL A 1 17.98 -2.59 -2.31
N ASN A 2 17.44 -3.15 -3.41
CA ASN A 2 16.34 -2.51 -4.19
C ASN A 2 14.94 -2.81 -3.63
N LYS A 3 14.84 -3.17 -2.35
CA LYS A 3 13.66 -3.84 -1.78
C LYS A 3 13.28 -3.22 -0.43
N SER A 4 13.03 -1.92 -0.39
CA SER A 4 12.72 -1.13 0.84
C SER A 4 11.31 -1.34 1.42
N GLY A 5 10.48 -2.22 0.85
CA GLY A 5 9.11 -2.47 1.31
C GLY A 5 8.83 -3.87 1.82
N TYR A 6 9.85 -4.51 2.39
CA TYR A 6 9.83 -5.87 2.95
C TYR A 6 9.92 -5.89 4.47
N LEU A 7 9.95 -4.73 5.14
CA LEU A 7 9.84 -4.68 6.60
C LEU A 7 8.40 -4.96 7.02
N ILE A 8 8.23 -6.02 7.81
CA ILE A 8 6.95 -6.49 8.34
C ILE A 8 7.06 -6.73 9.84
N ASP A 9 5.94 -6.87 10.53
CA ASP A 9 5.97 -7.40 11.90
C ASP A 9 6.30 -8.91 11.87
N ILE A 10 7.58 -9.25 12.00
CA ILE A 10 8.04 -10.65 12.03
C ILE A 10 7.49 -11.45 13.21
N ARG A 11 6.96 -10.79 14.25
CA ARG A 11 6.35 -11.46 15.41
C ARG A 11 5.02 -12.10 15.05
N LYS A 12 4.37 -11.64 13.96
CA LYS A 12 3.16 -12.25 13.41
C LYS A 12 3.43 -13.56 12.66
N ILE A 13 4.68 -13.88 12.33
CA ILE A 13 5.04 -15.17 11.74
C ILE A 13 5.23 -16.18 12.88
N ASP A 14 4.66 -17.37 12.73
CA ASP A 14 4.85 -18.47 13.68
C ASP A 14 6.28 -19.05 13.66
N ASP A 15 6.73 -19.63 14.77
CA ASP A 15 8.12 -20.09 14.89
C ASP A 15 8.45 -21.31 14.03
N ASP A 16 7.49 -22.19 13.73
CA ASP A 16 7.71 -23.32 12.81
C ASP A 16 8.04 -22.81 11.41
N SER A 17 7.28 -21.84 10.91
CA SER A 17 7.58 -21.18 9.64
C SER A 17 8.94 -20.48 9.64
N LYS A 18 9.30 -19.76 10.72
CA LYS A 18 10.62 -19.11 10.83
C LYS A 18 11.76 -20.12 10.75
N ASN A 19 11.65 -21.20 11.53
CA ASN A 19 12.67 -22.26 11.58
C ASN A 19 12.87 -22.89 10.20
N LYS A 20 11.78 -23.23 9.50
CA LYS A 20 11.85 -23.77 8.14
C LYS A 20 12.54 -22.82 7.17
N ILE A 21 12.22 -21.51 7.24
CA ILE A 21 12.83 -20.50 6.38
C ILE A 21 14.34 -20.38 6.67
N ASP A 22 14.73 -20.40 7.94
CA ASP A 22 16.12 -20.29 8.38
C ASP A 22 16.96 -21.52 8.02
N ASN A 23 16.36 -22.71 8.07
CA ASN A 23 16.98 -23.97 7.64
C ASN A 23 17.06 -24.12 6.10
N GLY A 24 16.47 -23.19 5.34
CA GLY A 24 16.41 -23.28 3.89
C GLY A 24 15.50 -24.39 3.36
N GLU A 25 14.51 -24.81 4.16
CA GLU A 25 13.55 -25.84 3.80
C GLU A 25 12.56 -25.34 2.74
N GLN A 26 11.97 -26.28 1.99
CA GLN A 26 10.91 -25.95 1.04
C GLN A 26 9.64 -25.54 1.80
N ILE A 27 9.21 -24.29 1.59
CA ILE A 27 8.02 -23.74 2.25
C ILE A 27 6.81 -23.89 1.31
N SER A 28 5.78 -24.61 1.77
CA SER A 28 4.49 -24.70 1.06
C SER A 28 3.44 -23.73 1.62
N ASN A 29 3.61 -23.30 2.86
CA ASN A 29 2.75 -22.36 3.56
C ASN A 29 3.50 -21.71 4.73
N ILE A 30 3.00 -20.55 5.18
CA ILE A 30 3.45 -19.81 6.36
C ILE A 30 2.23 -19.42 7.18
N ASN A 31 2.28 -19.47 8.51
CA ASN A 31 1.23 -18.83 9.31
C ASN A 31 1.65 -17.40 9.65
N TYR A 32 0.83 -16.45 9.23
CA TYR A 32 0.98 -15.03 9.51
C TYR A 32 -0.27 -14.53 10.22
N ASP A 33 -0.09 -13.97 11.42
CA ASP A 33 -1.16 -13.39 12.24
C ASP A 33 -2.32 -14.36 12.49
N ASP A 34 -2.02 -15.62 12.81
CA ASP A 34 -2.93 -16.78 12.98
C ASP A 34 -3.56 -17.36 11.69
N LEU A 35 -3.15 -16.85 10.52
CA LEU A 35 -3.72 -17.24 9.23
C LEU A 35 -2.70 -18.02 8.41
N LYS A 36 -3.13 -19.14 7.86
CA LYS A 36 -2.32 -19.90 6.91
C LYS A 36 -2.29 -19.18 5.56
N ILE A 37 -1.12 -18.74 5.15
CA ILE A 37 -0.83 -18.19 3.83
C ILE A 37 -0.15 -19.28 3.02
N GLU A 38 -0.74 -19.64 1.89
CA GLU A 38 -0.25 -20.67 1.01
C GLU A 38 -0.40 -20.26 -0.45
N LYS A 39 -0.02 -21.15 -1.36
CA LYS A 39 -0.17 -20.92 -2.79
C LYS A 39 -1.64 -20.66 -3.14
N GLU A 40 -1.87 -19.63 -3.94
CA GLU A 40 -3.21 -19.27 -4.41
C GLU A 40 -3.51 -19.88 -5.76
N VAL A 41 -4.77 -20.27 -5.94
CA VAL A 41 -5.31 -20.65 -7.24
C VAL A 41 -6.11 -19.45 -7.74
N LEU A 42 -5.57 -18.73 -8.71
CA LEU A 42 -6.15 -17.52 -9.28
C LEU A 42 -6.69 -17.82 -10.68
N THR A 43 -7.64 -17.02 -11.13
CA THR A 43 -8.24 -17.16 -12.45
C THR A 43 -7.98 -15.89 -13.25
N ASN A 44 -7.34 -16.03 -14.42
CA ASN A 44 -7.41 -14.98 -15.42
C ASN A 44 -8.70 -15.15 -16.19
N PHE A 45 -9.37 -14.03 -16.46
CA PHE A 45 -10.66 -14.04 -17.11
C PHE A 45 -10.52 -14.09 -18.64
N GLN A 46 -11.57 -14.59 -19.29
CA GLN A 46 -11.65 -14.61 -20.74
C GLN A 46 -11.72 -13.17 -21.30
N ILE A 47 -10.79 -12.81 -22.19
CA ILE A 47 -10.80 -11.54 -22.90
C ILE A 47 -11.41 -11.76 -24.28
N LYS A 48 -12.45 -10.99 -24.61
CA LYS A 48 -13.05 -10.95 -25.96
C LYS A 48 -12.89 -9.57 -26.58
N ASN A 49 -12.73 -9.53 -27.90
CA ASN A 49 -12.87 -8.28 -28.64
C ASN A 49 -14.36 -7.87 -28.79
N GLU A 50 -14.60 -6.73 -29.44
CA GLU A 50 -15.94 -6.20 -29.69
C GLU A 50 -16.82 -7.18 -30.51
N ASP A 51 -16.20 -7.97 -31.39
CA ASP A 51 -16.82 -9.00 -32.24
C ASP A 51 -16.98 -10.37 -31.56
N ASN A 52 -16.75 -10.49 -30.25
CA ASN A 52 -16.77 -11.75 -29.47
C ASN A 52 -15.66 -12.77 -29.76
N LEU A 53 -14.63 -12.43 -30.53
CA LEU A 53 -13.46 -13.29 -30.70
C LEU A 53 -12.67 -13.35 -29.39
N ILE A 54 -12.34 -14.55 -28.96
CA ILE A 54 -11.56 -14.79 -27.75
C ILE A 54 -10.10 -14.44 -28.03
N LEU A 55 -9.59 -13.41 -27.35
CA LEU A 55 -8.20 -12.99 -27.38
C LEU A 55 -7.36 -13.70 -26.32
N GLN A 56 -7.98 -14.07 -25.20
CA GLN A 56 -7.39 -14.86 -24.12
C GLN A 56 -8.48 -15.75 -23.53
N ASN A 57 -8.21 -17.05 -23.39
CA ASN A 57 -9.11 -17.95 -22.68
C ASN A 57 -9.02 -17.72 -21.18
N GLU A 58 -10.13 -17.98 -20.48
CA GLU A 58 -10.07 -18.13 -19.04
C GLU A 58 -9.11 -19.27 -18.70
N ASN A 59 -8.18 -19.00 -17.79
CA ASN A 59 -7.29 -20.02 -17.28
C ASN A 59 -7.04 -19.82 -15.79
N THR A 60 -7.03 -20.94 -15.09
CA THR A 60 -6.61 -20.99 -13.71
C THR A 60 -5.09 -21.15 -13.67
N TYR A 61 -4.44 -20.38 -12.82
CA TYR A 61 -3.00 -20.46 -12.60
C TYR A 61 -2.71 -20.43 -11.11
N GLU A 62 -1.58 -21.03 -10.74
CA GLU A 62 -1.12 -21.00 -9.36
C GLU A 62 -0.20 -19.79 -9.15
N SER A 63 -0.40 -19.05 -8.07
CA SER A 63 0.45 -17.94 -7.66
C SER A 63 1.09 -18.22 -6.30
N THR A 64 2.42 -18.09 -6.25
CA THR A 64 3.23 -18.14 -5.02
C THR A 64 3.58 -16.76 -4.49
N SER A 65 3.14 -15.68 -5.14
CA SER A 65 3.60 -14.31 -4.85
C SER A 65 3.39 -13.89 -3.39
N ALA A 66 2.25 -14.22 -2.77
CA ALA A 66 2.00 -13.91 -1.36
C ALA A 66 2.96 -14.67 -0.43
N LEU A 67 3.22 -15.95 -0.71
CA LEU A 67 4.14 -16.78 0.06
C LEU A 67 5.59 -16.26 -0.09
N GLU A 68 6.00 -15.97 -1.31
CA GLU A 68 7.32 -15.39 -1.64
C GLU A 68 7.52 -14.03 -0.95
N TYR A 69 6.47 -13.20 -0.91
CA TYR A 69 6.49 -11.93 -0.18
C TYR A 69 6.83 -12.11 1.29
N TYR A 70 6.13 -12.99 2.00
CA TYR A 70 6.35 -13.19 3.43
C TYR A 70 7.71 -13.83 3.72
N ILE A 71 8.17 -14.79 2.90
CA ILE A 71 9.49 -15.41 3.04
C ILE A 71 10.60 -14.36 2.86
N GLU A 72 10.55 -13.57 1.78
CA GLU A 72 11.54 -12.53 1.53
C GLU A 72 11.48 -11.43 2.59
N SER A 73 10.27 -11.07 3.04
CA SER A 73 10.05 -10.06 4.07
C SER A 73 10.61 -10.48 5.42
N TYR A 74 10.41 -11.75 5.80
CA TYR A 74 11.03 -12.31 7.00
C TYR A 74 12.56 -12.24 6.92
N LYS A 75 13.17 -12.77 5.85
CA LYS A 75 14.63 -12.77 5.68
C LYS A 75 15.21 -11.36 5.73
N PHE A 76 14.59 -10.42 5.03
CA PHE A 76 15.03 -9.04 5.02
C PHE A 76 14.88 -8.39 6.40
N THR A 77 13.72 -8.55 7.03
CA THR A 77 13.45 -7.95 8.33
C THR A 77 14.37 -8.51 9.41
N LYS A 78 14.58 -9.82 9.45
CA LYS A 78 15.52 -10.47 10.36
C LYS A 78 16.93 -9.87 10.19
N TRP A 79 17.44 -9.83 8.95
CA TRP A 79 18.74 -9.22 8.66
C TRP A 79 18.82 -7.78 9.15
N VAL A 80 17.81 -6.95 8.87
CA VAL A 80 17.76 -5.54 9.33
C VAL A 80 17.77 -5.47 10.85
N THR A 81 16.94 -6.26 11.54
CA THR A 81 16.83 -6.24 12.99
C THR A 81 18.08 -6.74 13.70
N GLU A 82 18.85 -7.65 13.07
CA GLU A 82 20.09 -8.20 13.63
C GLU A 82 21.30 -7.28 13.40
N ASN A 83 21.37 -6.66 12.22
CA ASN A 83 22.55 -5.89 11.80
C ASN A 83 22.42 -4.38 12.09
N LEU A 84 21.19 -3.86 12.15
CA LEU A 84 20.91 -2.41 12.25
C LEU A 84 20.14 -2.05 13.53
N LYS A 85 20.00 -2.98 14.48
CA LYS A 85 19.16 -2.84 15.69
C LYS A 85 19.32 -1.50 16.42
N ASN A 86 20.56 -1.07 16.58
CA ASN A 86 20.91 0.06 17.45
C ASN A 86 20.91 1.41 16.72
N ILE A 87 20.50 1.46 15.45
CA ILE A 87 20.47 2.71 14.67
C ILE A 87 19.27 3.56 15.10
N LYS A 88 19.55 4.83 15.40
CA LYS A 88 18.57 5.83 15.83
C LYS A 88 18.54 7.00 14.83
N PRO A 89 17.46 7.81 14.80
CA PRO A 89 17.39 8.95 13.89
C PRO A 89 18.54 9.94 14.09
N LYS A 90 18.98 10.14 15.34
CA LYS A 90 20.10 11.02 15.70
C LYS A 90 21.48 10.56 15.21
N ASP A 91 21.61 9.29 14.82
CA ASP A 91 22.86 8.72 14.33
C ASP A 91 23.05 9.03 12.83
N ALA A 92 22.03 9.59 12.17
CA ALA A 92 22.10 9.94 10.76
C ALA A 92 23.10 11.07 10.51
N ILE A 93 23.97 10.84 9.53
CA ILE A 93 24.96 11.79 9.05
C ILE A 93 24.80 11.99 7.54
N ASP A 94 25.14 13.19 7.07
CA ASP A 94 25.24 13.47 5.64
C ASP A 94 26.50 12.81 5.08
N GLY A 95 26.36 12.04 4.00
CA GLY A 95 27.47 11.27 3.43
C GLY A 95 28.59 12.13 2.81
N ASN A 96 28.32 13.40 2.48
CA ASN A 96 29.29 14.29 1.85
C ASN A 96 29.96 15.21 2.88
N THR A 97 29.16 15.80 3.76
CA THR A 97 29.63 16.80 4.75
C THR A 97 30.00 16.17 6.10
N LEU A 98 29.56 14.94 6.37
CA LEU A 98 29.68 14.24 7.66
C LEU A 98 28.96 14.95 8.82
N GLU A 99 28.13 15.95 8.51
CA GLU A 99 27.33 16.66 9.50
C GLU A 99 26.13 15.82 9.97
N LYS A 100 25.71 16.04 11.22
CA LYS A 100 24.49 15.40 11.75
C LYS A 100 23.26 15.90 11.02
N LEU A 101 22.49 14.96 10.50
CA LEU A 101 21.20 15.26 9.90
C LEU A 101 20.17 15.51 10.99
N LYS A 102 19.46 16.63 10.88
CA LYS A 102 18.30 16.94 11.71
C LYS A 102 17.03 16.68 10.91
N PHE A 103 16.20 15.79 11.44
CA PHE A 103 14.87 15.50 10.93
C PHE A 103 13.82 16.27 11.72
N THR A 104 12.74 16.68 11.06
CA THR A 104 11.57 17.28 11.71
C THR A 104 10.72 16.16 12.31
N ILE A 105 11.18 15.59 13.43
CA ILE A 105 10.49 14.52 14.18
C ILE A 105 10.42 14.88 15.66
N ASN A 106 9.54 14.22 16.42
CA ASN A 106 9.46 14.39 17.87
C ASN A 106 10.79 13.97 18.54
N LYS A 107 11.30 14.79 19.47
CA LYS A 107 12.54 14.52 20.22
C LYS A 107 12.53 13.20 20.98
N THR A 108 11.36 12.72 21.39
CA THR A 108 11.24 11.39 22.01
C THR A 108 11.67 10.30 21.03
N ILE A 109 11.21 10.38 19.78
CA ILE A 109 11.49 9.41 18.70
C ILE A 109 12.97 9.48 18.26
N GLU A 110 13.58 10.66 18.32
CA GLU A 110 14.98 10.89 17.90
C GLU A 110 16.00 9.99 18.61
N ASN A 111 15.67 9.46 19.79
CA ASN A 111 16.53 8.59 20.59
C ASN A 111 16.14 7.10 20.55
N GLU A 112 15.09 6.74 19.81
CA GLU A 112 14.58 5.37 19.72
C GLU A 112 15.25 4.56 18.61
N ASN A 113 15.31 3.25 18.80
CA ASN A 113 15.84 2.32 17.80
C ASN A 113 14.87 2.18 16.63
N ILE A 114 15.27 2.63 15.43
CA ILE A 114 14.38 2.68 14.26
C ILE A 114 13.99 1.28 13.78
N PHE A 115 14.92 0.32 13.87
CA PHE A 115 14.77 -1.02 13.32
C PHE A 115 14.39 -2.08 14.36
N GLU A 116 14.11 -1.68 15.59
CA GLU A 116 13.64 -2.60 16.63
C GLU A 116 12.12 -2.77 16.54
N ILE A 117 11.66 -3.97 16.21
CA ILE A 117 10.23 -4.27 16.04
C ILE A 117 9.60 -4.63 17.37
N ASN A 118 8.61 -3.84 17.78
CA ASN A 118 7.81 -4.03 18.99
C ASN A 118 6.42 -3.39 18.81
N ASP A 119 5.56 -3.43 19.84
CA ASP A 119 4.18 -2.95 19.77
C ASP A 119 4.05 -1.46 19.42
N ASN A 120 5.06 -0.65 19.76
CA ASN A 120 5.12 0.78 19.46
C ASN A 120 5.90 1.08 18.16
N ASN A 121 6.53 0.07 17.55
CA ASN A 121 7.37 0.23 16.37
C ASN A 121 7.08 -0.81 15.27
N ILE A 122 5.80 -1.00 14.96
CA ILE A 122 5.36 -1.87 13.86
C ILE A 122 5.59 -1.15 12.52
N PRO A 123 6.44 -1.66 11.61
CA PRO A 123 6.84 -0.93 10.39
C PRO A 123 5.68 -0.49 9.47
N GLU A 124 4.56 -1.21 9.52
CA GLU A 124 3.37 -0.94 8.71
C GLU A 124 2.41 0.08 9.36
N ASN A 125 2.60 0.39 10.64
CA ASN A 125 1.81 1.39 11.36
C ASN A 125 2.40 2.79 11.13
N ARG A 126 1.53 3.76 10.79
CA ARG A 126 1.95 5.15 10.56
C ARG A 126 2.51 5.83 11.81
N ASP A 127 2.01 5.45 12.97
CA ASP A 127 2.42 6.01 14.25
C ASP A 127 3.65 5.29 14.85
N SER A 128 4.29 4.40 14.07
CA SER A 128 5.54 3.75 14.50
C SER A 128 6.75 4.66 14.35
N ILE A 129 7.76 4.46 15.20
CA ILE A 129 9.06 5.15 15.11
C ILE A 129 9.67 4.99 13.70
N PHE A 130 9.60 3.77 13.14
CA PHE A 130 10.08 3.45 11.80
C PHE A 130 9.37 4.28 10.73
N TYR A 131 8.03 4.31 10.74
CA TYR A 131 7.27 5.01 9.71
C TYR A 131 7.45 6.52 9.80
N MET A 132 7.38 7.09 11.00
CA MET A 132 7.62 8.53 11.20
C MET A 132 9.02 8.93 10.74
N HIS A 133 10.05 8.12 11.05
CA HIS A 133 11.40 8.37 10.56
C HIS A 133 11.49 8.26 9.03
N LYS A 134 10.88 7.22 8.44
CA LYS A 134 10.79 7.03 6.98
C LYS A 134 10.18 8.25 6.29
N GLU A 135 9.06 8.76 6.79
CA GLU A 135 8.42 9.96 6.25
C GLU A 135 9.32 11.19 6.36
N ALA A 136 9.97 11.38 7.50
CA ALA A 136 10.89 12.49 7.69
C ALA A 136 12.11 12.43 6.74
N VAL A 137 12.64 11.23 6.47
CA VAL A 137 13.70 11.02 5.47
C VAL A 137 13.22 11.38 4.07
N ILE A 138 12.02 10.95 3.67
CA ILE A 138 11.42 11.28 2.36
C ILE A 138 11.24 12.79 2.22
N ARG A 139 10.62 13.43 3.22
CA ARG A 139 10.40 14.89 3.27
C ARG A 139 11.73 15.63 3.14
N LYS A 140 12.73 15.28 3.95
CA LYS A 140 14.07 15.90 3.92
C LYS A 140 14.71 15.80 2.54
N LYS A 141 14.61 14.64 1.87
CA LYS A 141 15.14 14.46 0.51
C LYS A 141 14.45 15.36 -0.51
N ILE A 142 13.13 15.49 -0.44
CA ILE A 142 12.35 16.38 -1.31
C ILE A 142 12.74 17.84 -1.04
N GLU A 143 12.75 18.27 0.23
CA GLU A 143 13.14 19.62 0.63
C GLU A 143 14.55 19.96 0.14
N ASN A 144 15.55 19.11 0.39
CA ASN A 144 16.93 19.35 -0.04
C ASN A 144 17.07 19.45 -1.57
N SER A 145 16.35 18.60 -2.31
CA SER A 145 16.35 18.65 -3.78
C SER A 145 15.73 19.93 -4.30
N LEU A 146 14.59 20.36 -3.74
CA LEU A 146 13.91 21.59 -4.13
C LEU A 146 14.71 22.84 -3.73
N MET A 147 15.26 22.88 -2.52
CA MET A 147 16.10 23.98 -2.05
C MET A 147 17.34 24.15 -2.94
N THR A 148 18.00 23.05 -3.32
CA THR A 148 19.13 23.09 -4.25
C THR A 148 18.71 23.63 -5.62
N ALA A 149 17.58 23.18 -6.16
CA ALA A 149 17.08 23.65 -7.45
C ALA A 149 16.71 25.15 -7.43
N ILE A 150 16.06 25.61 -6.36
CA ILE A 150 15.70 27.01 -6.14
C ILE A 150 16.95 27.88 -5.95
N ALA A 151 17.92 27.43 -5.17
CA ALA A 151 19.18 28.16 -4.95
C ALA A 151 19.94 28.35 -6.28
N ASN A 152 20.04 27.30 -7.10
CA ASN A 152 20.62 27.39 -8.43
C ASN A 152 19.83 28.37 -9.31
N TYR A 153 18.50 28.31 -9.30
CA TYR A 153 17.68 29.24 -10.08
C TYR A 153 17.90 30.70 -9.65
N ASN A 154 17.93 30.99 -8.34
CA ASN A 154 18.24 32.32 -7.81
C ASN A 154 19.61 32.83 -8.26
N GLN A 155 20.61 31.96 -8.34
CA GLN A 155 21.97 32.34 -8.77
C GLN A 155 22.01 32.83 -10.21
N PHE A 156 21.19 32.26 -11.10
CA PHE A 156 21.19 32.60 -12.53
C PHE A 156 20.03 33.50 -12.96
N SER A 157 19.05 33.73 -12.09
CA SER A 157 17.90 34.57 -12.39
C SER A 157 18.29 36.05 -12.42
N SER A 158 17.78 36.78 -13.41
CA SER A 158 17.87 38.25 -13.46
C SER A 158 16.74 38.94 -12.67
N SER A 159 15.91 38.16 -11.99
CA SER A 159 14.82 38.67 -11.15
C SER A 159 15.36 39.29 -9.87
N ASN A 160 14.79 40.42 -9.45
CA ASN A 160 15.04 41.01 -8.12
C ASN A 160 14.30 40.29 -6.98
N TYR A 161 13.57 39.21 -7.28
CA TYR A 161 12.86 38.39 -6.31
C TYR A 161 13.68 37.15 -5.96
N GLU A 162 13.88 36.92 -4.67
CA GLU A 162 14.46 35.69 -4.14
C GLU A 162 13.39 34.61 -4.04
N PHE A 163 13.53 33.56 -4.86
CA PHE A 163 12.65 32.40 -4.83
C PHE A 163 12.97 31.56 -3.59
N VAL A 164 11.94 31.12 -2.88
CA VAL A 164 12.11 30.32 -1.65
C VAL A 164 11.02 29.25 -1.58
N LEU A 165 11.36 28.06 -1.08
CA LEU A 165 10.39 26.97 -0.94
C LEU A 165 9.23 27.43 -0.03
N PRO A 166 7.96 27.43 -0.49
CA PRO A 166 6.85 27.79 0.37
C PRO A 166 6.63 26.74 1.46
N ASN A 167 6.06 27.18 2.58
CA ASN A 167 5.68 26.31 3.67
C ASN A 167 4.50 25.43 3.26
N LEU A 168 4.79 24.16 2.96
CA LEU A 168 3.78 23.14 2.70
C LEU A 168 3.06 22.76 4.00
N LYS A 169 1.72 22.64 3.96
CA LYS A 169 0.90 22.17 5.09
C LYS A 169 1.23 20.71 5.40
N GLU A 170 1.11 20.31 6.66
CA GLU A 170 1.33 18.92 7.08
C GLU A 170 0.37 17.95 6.39
N THR A 171 -0.88 18.34 6.13
CA THR A 171 -1.85 17.54 5.34
C THR A 171 -1.40 17.33 3.90
N ASP A 172 -0.69 18.29 3.31
CA ASP A 172 -0.15 18.17 1.96
C ASP A 172 1.14 17.35 1.98
N TRP A 173 1.97 17.48 3.01
CA TRP A 173 3.11 16.59 3.23
C TRP A 173 2.69 15.13 3.31
N GLU A 174 1.65 14.80 4.07
CA GLU A 174 1.12 13.44 4.14
C GLU A 174 0.74 12.92 2.75
N ASN A 175 0.11 13.75 1.91
CA ASN A 175 -0.20 13.37 0.55
C ASN A 175 1.06 13.21 -0.32
N ILE A 176 2.06 14.09 -0.16
CA ILE A 176 3.31 14.08 -0.93
C ILE A 176 4.19 12.87 -0.58
N THR A 177 4.26 12.49 0.70
CA THR A 177 5.09 11.36 1.18
C THR A 177 4.42 10.02 0.95
N THR A 178 3.07 10.00 0.89
CA THR A 178 2.32 8.74 0.87
C THR A 178 1.49 8.50 -0.37
N LYS A 179 1.46 9.39 -1.38
CA LYS A 179 0.65 9.22 -2.60
C LYS A 179 1.39 9.72 -3.84
N VAL A 180 0.98 9.21 -5.01
CA VAL A 180 1.38 9.80 -6.29
C VAL A 180 0.68 11.16 -6.43
N CYS A 181 1.44 12.23 -6.52
CA CYS A 181 0.91 13.59 -6.63
C CYS A 181 1.78 14.47 -7.51
N MET A 182 1.20 15.59 -7.96
CA MET A 182 1.92 16.70 -8.59
C MET A 182 1.81 17.90 -7.68
N THR A 183 2.95 18.46 -7.27
CA THR A 183 3.00 19.74 -6.55
C THR A 183 3.63 20.79 -7.45
N SER A 184 2.91 21.90 -7.67
CA SER A 184 3.36 23.02 -8.49
C SER A 184 3.55 24.25 -7.62
N PHE A 185 4.67 24.94 -7.80
CA PHE A 185 5.01 26.16 -7.11
C PHE A 185 4.82 27.36 -8.05
N VAL A 186 4.12 28.39 -7.59
CA VAL A 186 3.95 29.65 -8.33
C VAL A 186 4.53 30.76 -7.47
N GLN A 187 5.62 31.36 -7.95
CA GLN A 187 6.43 32.30 -7.20
C GLN A 187 6.88 33.50 -8.04
N GLY A 188 7.16 34.63 -7.40
CA GLY A 188 7.78 35.79 -8.04
C GLY A 188 6.81 36.72 -8.78
N LEU A 189 5.50 36.51 -8.69
CA LEU A 189 4.50 37.42 -9.26
C LEU A 189 4.28 38.61 -8.34
N SER A 190 4.51 39.84 -8.82
CA SER A 190 4.22 41.05 -8.05
C SER A 190 2.71 41.33 -8.03
N ILE A 191 2.11 41.28 -6.85
CA ILE A 191 0.69 41.56 -6.58
C ILE A 191 0.62 42.66 -5.53
N LYS A 192 0.21 43.87 -5.94
CA LYS A 192 0.00 45.03 -5.04
C LYS A 192 1.20 45.30 -4.10
N GLY A 193 2.42 45.22 -4.62
CA GLY A 193 3.65 45.51 -3.87
C GLY A 193 4.16 44.35 -2.98
N LYS A 194 3.57 43.15 -3.07
CA LYS A 194 4.11 41.92 -2.49
C LYS A 194 4.35 40.89 -3.58
N TYR A 195 5.28 39.97 -3.35
CA TYR A 195 5.48 38.83 -4.24
C TYR A 195 4.63 37.64 -3.83
N TYR A 196 3.98 37.02 -4.79
CA TYR A 196 3.27 35.77 -4.62
C TYR A 196 4.28 34.63 -4.43
N ASN A 197 4.09 33.81 -3.40
CA ASN A 197 4.81 32.56 -3.19
C ASN A 197 3.83 31.54 -2.62
N ASN A 198 3.34 30.65 -3.47
CA ASN A 198 2.39 29.63 -3.04
C ASN A 198 2.55 28.36 -3.87
N TYR A 199 1.81 27.33 -3.48
CA TYR A 199 1.82 26.04 -4.13
C TYR A 199 0.40 25.48 -4.28
N ALA A 200 0.28 24.50 -5.17
CA ALA A 200 -0.89 23.65 -5.27
C ALA A 200 -0.42 22.19 -5.39
N THR A 201 -1.05 21.31 -4.62
CA THR A 201 -0.79 19.86 -4.68
C THR A 201 -2.05 19.16 -5.18
N VAL A 202 -1.90 18.39 -6.26
CA VAL A 202 -2.96 17.56 -6.83
C VAL A 202 -2.56 16.10 -6.66
N VAL A 203 -3.41 15.36 -5.97
CA VAL A 203 -3.18 13.94 -5.65
C VAL A 203 -3.86 13.07 -6.69
N SER A 204 -3.15 12.08 -7.20
CA SER A 204 -3.76 11.08 -8.07
C SER A 204 -4.80 10.27 -7.29
N ASN A 205 -5.97 10.10 -7.87
CA ASN A 205 -7.01 9.21 -7.34
C ASN A 205 -6.74 7.73 -7.65
N THR A 206 -5.71 7.45 -8.47
CA THR A 206 -5.26 6.09 -8.81
C THR A 206 -3.79 5.94 -8.52
N ASN A 207 -3.44 4.88 -7.80
CA ASN A 207 -2.08 4.57 -7.46
C ASN A 207 -1.58 3.38 -8.29
N THR A 208 -0.44 3.55 -8.95
CA THR A 208 0.19 2.49 -9.74
C THR A 208 1.49 1.98 -9.13
N GLU A 209 2.09 2.74 -8.21
CA GLU A 209 3.48 2.55 -7.76
C GLU A 209 3.59 1.96 -6.35
N PHE A 210 2.53 2.05 -5.54
CA PHE A 210 2.44 1.36 -4.25
C PHE A 210 1.01 0.88 -3.98
N ILE A 211 0.85 -0.02 -3.02
CA ILE A 211 -0.48 -0.50 -2.58
C ILE A 211 -0.57 -0.34 -1.07
N ASN A 212 -1.60 0.38 -0.65
CA ASN A 212 -1.93 0.64 0.74
C ASN A 212 -2.91 -0.41 1.28
N LYS A 213 -3.01 -0.52 2.60
CA LYS A 213 -3.94 -1.44 3.29
C LYS A 213 -5.40 -1.29 2.84
N ASN A 214 -5.80 -0.07 2.50
CA ASN A 214 -7.18 0.24 2.10
C ASN A 214 -7.41 0.23 0.58
N ASP A 215 -6.40 -0.09 -0.23
CA ASP A 215 -6.50 -0.04 -1.71
C ASP A 215 -7.11 -1.32 -2.30
N LEU A 216 -7.24 -2.36 -1.48
CA LEU A 216 -7.84 -3.63 -1.87
C LEU A 216 -9.37 -3.57 -1.86
N ILE A 217 -9.94 -4.27 -2.83
CA ILE A 217 -11.37 -4.52 -2.96
C ILE A 217 -11.60 -6.02 -3.10
N VAL A 218 -12.64 -6.52 -2.45
CA VAL A 218 -12.97 -7.95 -2.41
C VAL A 218 -14.01 -8.24 -3.48
N LEU A 219 -13.71 -9.16 -4.39
CA LEU A 219 -14.68 -9.68 -5.35
C LEU A 219 -15.59 -10.70 -4.66
N ALA A 220 -16.89 -10.59 -4.86
CA ALA A 220 -17.88 -11.46 -4.22
C ALA A 220 -18.84 -12.11 -5.22
N ASN A 221 -19.45 -13.23 -4.81
CA ASN A 221 -20.34 -14.04 -5.66
C ASN A 221 -21.66 -13.37 -6.04
N ASP A 222 -21.99 -12.22 -5.43
CA ASP A 222 -23.11 -11.37 -5.84
C ASP A 222 -22.82 -10.58 -7.14
N GLY A 223 -21.61 -10.71 -7.70
CA GLY A 223 -21.18 -9.96 -8.88
C GLY A 223 -20.76 -8.53 -8.55
N ASN A 224 -20.61 -8.19 -7.28
CA ASN A 224 -20.11 -6.90 -6.83
C ASN A 224 -18.71 -7.03 -6.21
N TYR A 225 -17.99 -5.92 -6.20
CA TYR A 225 -16.82 -5.75 -5.34
C TYR A 225 -17.18 -4.92 -4.12
N HIS A 226 -16.59 -5.29 -2.99
CA HIS A 226 -16.84 -4.69 -1.69
C HIS A 226 -15.54 -4.14 -1.10
N THR A 227 -15.64 -3.13 -0.25
CA THR A 227 -14.51 -2.79 0.64
C THR A 227 -14.38 -3.87 1.71
N LEU A 228 -13.18 -4.07 2.24
CA LEU A 228 -12.92 -5.11 3.24
C LEU A 228 -13.82 -4.99 4.48
N ASN A 229 -14.14 -3.76 4.86
CA ASN A 229 -14.92 -3.43 6.04
C ASN A 229 -16.43 -3.30 5.79
N CYS A 230 -16.94 -3.74 4.63
CA CYS A 230 -18.36 -3.75 4.32
C CYS A 230 -19.14 -4.69 5.25
N LYS A 231 -20.20 -4.20 5.90
CA LYS A 231 -21.06 -5.00 6.78
C LYS A 231 -21.72 -6.18 6.06
N GLU A 232 -22.17 -5.96 4.83
CA GLU A 232 -22.78 -7.00 3.99
C GLU A 232 -21.77 -8.08 3.61
N LEU A 233 -20.58 -7.69 3.15
CA LEU A 233 -19.50 -8.64 2.86
C LEU A 233 -19.19 -9.52 4.08
N ILE A 234 -19.03 -8.90 5.26
CA ILE A 234 -18.70 -9.60 6.50
C ILE A 234 -19.82 -10.55 6.90
N LYS A 235 -21.07 -10.07 6.93
CA LYS A 235 -22.22 -10.89 7.28
C LYS A 235 -22.37 -12.09 6.35
N GLU A 236 -22.35 -11.89 5.04
CA GLU A 236 -22.56 -12.97 4.07
C GLU A 236 -21.38 -13.96 4.07
N THR A 237 -20.15 -13.48 4.18
CA THR A 237 -18.97 -14.37 4.24
C THR A 237 -18.92 -15.19 5.53
N SER A 238 -19.35 -14.62 6.66
CA SER A 238 -19.43 -15.36 7.93
C SER A 238 -20.48 -16.48 7.91
N ASN A 239 -21.49 -16.40 7.02
CA ASN A 239 -22.50 -17.43 6.81
C ASN A 239 -22.08 -18.43 5.70
N ASN A 240 -21.44 -17.93 4.65
CA ASN A 240 -20.97 -18.70 3.51
C ASN A 240 -19.58 -18.21 3.08
N SER A 241 -18.54 -18.99 3.40
CA SER A 241 -17.16 -18.63 3.09
C SER A 241 -16.87 -18.49 1.59
N SER A 242 -17.69 -19.07 0.72
CA SER A 242 -17.58 -18.91 -0.73
C SER A 242 -18.09 -17.55 -1.22
N PHE A 243 -18.80 -16.77 -0.40
CA PHE A 243 -19.29 -15.45 -0.80
C PHE A 243 -18.16 -14.50 -1.20
N ALA A 244 -17.12 -14.40 -0.35
CA ALA A 244 -15.90 -13.67 -0.68
C ALA A 244 -14.95 -14.57 -1.48
N ILE A 245 -14.59 -14.13 -2.68
CA ILE A 245 -13.80 -14.92 -3.63
C ILE A 245 -12.31 -14.67 -3.39
N THR A 246 -11.87 -13.44 -3.70
CA THR A 246 -10.49 -12.96 -3.64
C THR A 246 -10.49 -11.44 -3.59
N ALA A 247 -9.33 -10.80 -3.46
CA ALA A 247 -9.21 -9.35 -3.50
C ALA A 247 -8.13 -8.89 -4.47
N TYR A 248 -8.30 -7.69 -5.03
CA TYR A 248 -7.30 -7.08 -5.91
C TYR A 248 -7.19 -5.60 -5.59
N SER A 249 -6.09 -4.96 -6.01
CA SER A 249 -6.05 -3.50 -6.05
C SER A 249 -7.19 -2.98 -6.93
N LYS A 250 -7.82 -1.86 -6.53
CA LYS A 250 -8.84 -1.18 -7.32
C LYS A 250 -8.43 -0.91 -8.78
N ARG A 251 -7.12 -0.76 -9.03
CA ARG A 251 -6.56 -0.62 -10.39
C ARG A 251 -6.94 -1.78 -11.31
N ASN A 252 -7.04 -3.00 -10.77
CA ASN A 252 -7.35 -4.20 -11.53
C ASN A 252 -8.83 -4.27 -11.97
N LEU A 253 -9.69 -3.34 -11.55
CA LEU A 253 -11.04 -3.18 -12.08
C LEU A 253 -11.17 -2.10 -13.16
N SER A 254 -10.13 -1.31 -13.38
CA SER A 254 -10.14 -0.31 -14.44
C SER A 254 -9.99 -0.97 -15.80
N ARG A 255 -10.59 -0.37 -16.83
CA ARG A 255 -10.44 -0.83 -18.22
C ARG A 255 -8.98 -0.73 -18.64
N GLN A 256 -8.39 -1.84 -19.03
CA GLN A 256 -7.03 -1.94 -19.55
C GLN A 256 -7.04 -1.97 -21.09
N LYS A 257 -5.89 -1.67 -21.69
CA LYS A 257 -5.68 -1.72 -23.14
C LYS A 257 -4.55 -2.67 -23.48
N ILE A 258 -4.73 -3.48 -24.52
CA ILE A 258 -3.68 -4.32 -25.09
C ILE A 258 -3.52 -3.99 -26.58
N LYS A 259 -2.26 -3.85 -27.02
CA LYS A 259 -1.92 -3.65 -28.42
C LYS A 259 -1.43 -4.97 -28.99
N ILE A 260 -2.08 -5.47 -30.03
CA ILE A 260 -1.63 -6.69 -30.72
C ILE A 260 -0.79 -6.26 -31.93
N GLU A 261 0.52 -6.51 -31.86
CA GLU A 261 1.49 -6.06 -32.86
C GLU A 261 1.17 -6.56 -34.28
N LYS A 262 0.61 -7.77 -34.40
CA LYS A 262 0.31 -8.41 -35.69
C LYS A 262 -0.64 -7.58 -36.57
N ASN A 263 -1.56 -6.83 -35.98
CA ASN A 263 -2.59 -6.07 -36.72
C ASN A 263 -2.63 -4.56 -36.34
N SER A 264 -1.75 -4.10 -35.44
CA SER A 264 -1.77 -2.73 -34.87
C SER A 264 -3.10 -2.32 -34.21
N THR A 265 -4.04 -3.24 -34.00
CA THR A 265 -5.32 -2.99 -33.35
C THR A 265 -5.13 -2.86 -31.84
N THR A 266 -5.74 -1.83 -31.25
CA THR A 266 -5.80 -1.64 -29.81
C THR A 266 -7.13 -2.16 -29.30
N TYR A 267 -7.09 -3.10 -28.36
CA TYR A 267 -8.29 -3.65 -27.72
C TYR A 267 -8.38 -3.16 -26.28
N TYR A 268 -9.62 -2.96 -25.82
CA TYR A 268 -9.91 -2.59 -24.44
C TYR A 268 -10.59 -3.77 -23.74
N TYR A 269 -10.19 -4.05 -22.50
CA TYR A 269 -10.79 -5.12 -21.70
C TYR A 269 -10.81 -4.72 -20.23
N TYR A 270 -11.58 -5.47 -19.44
CA TYR A 270 -11.54 -5.36 -17.98
C TYR A 270 -10.89 -6.62 -17.42
N PRO A 271 -9.88 -6.50 -16.54
CA PRO A 271 -9.13 -7.65 -16.06
C PRO A 271 -9.98 -8.66 -15.27
N HIS A 272 -11.05 -8.19 -14.62
CA HIS A 272 -11.95 -9.02 -13.82
C HIS A 272 -13.42 -8.79 -14.20
N ILE A 273 -14.09 -9.86 -14.64
CA ILE A 273 -15.49 -9.87 -15.09
C ILE A 273 -16.29 -10.91 -14.30
N VAL A 274 -17.60 -10.70 -14.17
CA VAL A 274 -18.49 -11.60 -13.43
C VAL A 274 -18.80 -12.82 -14.29
N ASN A 275 -18.50 -14.03 -13.81
CA ASN A 275 -18.99 -15.32 -14.36
C ASN A 275 -18.90 -15.45 -15.91
N ASN A 276 -17.77 -15.06 -16.52
CA ASN A 276 -17.59 -15.05 -17.99
C ASN A 276 -18.62 -14.24 -18.79
N THR A 277 -19.34 -13.33 -18.13
CA THR A 277 -20.22 -12.37 -18.79
C THR A 277 -19.42 -11.17 -19.30
N LYS A 278 -20.00 -10.36 -20.20
CA LYS A 278 -19.42 -9.05 -20.58
C LYS A 278 -19.53 -7.98 -19.47
N LYS A 279 -19.92 -8.35 -18.25
CA LYS A 279 -20.16 -7.41 -17.15
C LYS A 279 -19.00 -7.44 -16.18
N ASN A 280 -18.51 -6.25 -15.85
CA ASN A 280 -17.56 -6.09 -14.75
C ASN A 280 -18.25 -6.27 -13.41
N TYR A 281 -17.44 -6.55 -12.40
CA TYR A 281 -17.88 -6.37 -11.03
C TYR A 281 -18.33 -4.92 -10.82
N LEU A 282 -19.54 -4.77 -10.28
CA LEU A 282 -20.07 -3.46 -9.92
C LEU A 282 -19.66 -3.13 -8.49
N ASN A 283 -19.63 -1.85 -8.16
CA ASN A 283 -19.36 -1.48 -6.77
C ASN A 283 -20.61 -1.78 -5.93
N CYS A 284 -20.43 -2.41 -4.77
CA CYS A 284 -21.50 -2.55 -3.80
C CYS A 284 -22.02 -1.16 -3.39
N TYR A 285 -23.31 -0.93 -3.60
CA TYR A 285 -23.94 0.36 -3.30
C TYR A 285 -23.76 0.76 -1.83
N LYS A 286 -23.88 -0.21 -0.90
CA LYS A 286 -23.71 0.02 0.54
C LYS A 286 -22.29 0.44 0.91
N CYS A 287 -21.28 -0.05 0.19
CA CYS A 287 -19.89 0.36 0.40
C CYS A 287 -19.63 1.84 0.06
N ILE A 288 -20.38 2.40 -0.90
CA ILE A 288 -20.18 3.78 -1.35
C ILE A 288 -21.10 4.75 -0.61
N ALA A 289 -22.39 4.43 -0.57
CA ALA A 289 -23.42 5.42 -0.30
C ALA A 289 -23.65 5.63 1.20
N ASN A 290 -23.20 4.70 2.06
CA ASN A 290 -23.54 4.76 3.47
C ASN A 290 -22.36 4.41 4.38
N LEU A 291 -21.79 5.44 5.02
CA LEU A 291 -20.73 5.27 6.02
C LEU A 291 -21.18 4.46 7.24
N SER A 292 -22.49 4.35 7.52
CA SER A 292 -23.00 3.48 8.59
C SER A 292 -22.98 1.99 8.22
N GLU A 293 -22.71 1.64 6.95
CA GLU A 293 -22.68 0.26 6.44
C GLU A 293 -21.26 -0.33 6.38
N VAL A 294 -20.31 0.30 7.06
CA VAL A 294 -18.95 -0.21 7.21
C VAL A 294 -18.55 -0.32 8.68
N TYR A 295 -17.68 -1.29 9.00
CA TYR A 295 -17.00 -1.39 10.29
C TYR A 295 -15.66 -0.64 10.28
N SER A 296 -15.01 -0.53 11.43
CA SER A 296 -13.61 -0.08 11.49
C SER A 296 -12.72 -1.07 10.74
N PHE A 297 -11.88 -0.55 9.83
CA PHE A 297 -10.93 -1.38 9.08
C PHE A 297 -9.99 -2.15 10.02
N GLU A 298 -9.50 -1.49 11.08
CA GLU A 298 -8.59 -2.10 12.05
C GLU A 298 -9.25 -3.25 12.82
N GLN A 299 -10.53 -3.12 13.18
CA GLN A 299 -11.28 -4.20 13.85
C GLN A 299 -11.36 -5.44 12.96
N VAL A 300 -11.60 -5.26 11.66
CA VAL A 300 -11.67 -6.37 10.69
C VAL A 300 -10.31 -7.06 10.56
N VAL A 301 -9.24 -6.29 10.41
CA VAL A 301 -7.87 -6.82 10.23
C VAL A 301 -7.37 -7.52 11.50
N ASN A 302 -7.62 -6.94 12.67
CA ASN A 302 -7.27 -7.53 13.97
C ASN A 302 -8.14 -8.76 14.31
N GLY A 303 -9.28 -8.88 13.64
CA GLY A 303 -10.19 -10.03 13.76
C GLY A 303 -11.15 -9.96 14.93
N GLU A 304 -11.44 -8.77 15.44
CA GLU A 304 -12.48 -8.57 16.44
C GLU A 304 -13.25 -7.29 16.14
N ILE A 305 -14.55 -7.44 15.89
CA ILE A 305 -15.46 -6.33 15.65
C ILE A 305 -16.37 -6.22 16.85
N THR A 306 -16.39 -5.04 17.47
CA THR A 306 -17.27 -4.71 18.59
C THR A 306 -18.28 -3.63 18.23
N ASP A 307 -19.43 -3.64 18.90
CA ASP A 307 -20.39 -2.55 18.85
C ASP A 307 -19.94 -1.35 19.72
N GLU A 308 -20.72 -0.27 19.71
CA GLU A 308 -20.44 0.94 20.51
C GLU A 308 -20.47 0.69 22.03
N SER A 309 -21.11 -0.39 22.48
CA SER A 309 -21.15 -0.81 23.89
C SER A 309 -20.02 -1.76 24.28
N GLY A 310 -19.17 -2.14 23.32
CA GLY A 310 -18.05 -3.07 23.52
C GLY A 310 -18.42 -4.55 23.40
N ASN A 311 -19.64 -4.88 22.98
CA ASN A 311 -20.01 -6.28 22.76
C ASN A 311 -19.38 -6.80 21.46
N ILE A 312 -18.81 -8.01 21.51
CA ILE A 312 -18.21 -8.66 20.34
C ILE A 312 -19.32 -9.11 19.38
N LEU A 313 -19.28 -8.57 18.17
CA LEU A 313 -20.16 -8.93 17.06
C LEU A 313 -19.56 -10.05 16.20
N TYR A 314 -18.24 -9.99 15.96
CA TYR A 314 -17.53 -10.98 15.17
C TYR A 314 -16.17 -11.30 15.80
N THR A 315 -15.83 -12.58 15.81
CA THR A 315 -14.56 -13.12 16.30
C THR A 315 -13.61 -13.44 15.14
N LYS A 316 -12.35 -13.75 15.48
CA LYS A 316 -11.32 -14.15 14.53
C LYS A 316 -11.73 -15.33 13.66
N GLU A 317 -12.45 -16.29 14.23
CA GLU A 317 -12.99 -17.45 13.52
C GLU A 317 -13.98 -17.02 12.43
N LYS A 318 -14.95 -16.16 12.79
CA LYS A 318 -15.95 -15.64 11.84
C LYS A 318 -15.37 -14.74 10.75
N LEU A 319 -14.23 -14.10 11.02
CA LEU A 319 -13.52 -13.22 10.10
C LEU A 319 -12.37 -13.91 9.36
N ASN A 320 -12.09 -15.19 9.64
CA ASN A 320 -10.91 -15.89 9.13
C ASN A 320 -10.80 -15.80 7.60
N LYS A 321 -11.88 -16.09 6.87
CA LYS A 321 -11.89 -16.05 5.41
C LYS A 321 -11.57 -14.65 4.85
N ILE A 322 -12.16 -13.61 5.43
CA ILE A 322 -11.95 -12.22 4.99
C ILE A 322 -10.51 -11.78 5.29
N ARG A 323 -10.01 -12.10 6.48
CA ARG A 323 -8.64 -11.79 6.87
C ARG A 323 -7.63 -12.54 5.98
N THR A 324 -7.84 -13.82 5.71
CA THR A 324 -7.00 -14.60 4.80
C THR A 324 -6.99 -13.97 3.40
N ILE A 325 -8.15 -13.63 2.83
CA ILE A 325 -8.22 -12.93 1.52
C ILE A 325 -7.42 -11.63 1.57
N TYR A 326 -7.56 -10.85 2.63
CA TYR A 326 -6.87 -9.57 2.81
C TYR A 326 -5.35 -9.73 2.85
N PHE A 327 -4.82 -10.51 3.79
CA PHE A 327 -3.38 -10.64 3.99
C PHE A 327 -2.71 -11.29 2.78
N THR A 328 -3.32 -12.34 2.23
CA THR A 328 -2.79 -13.00 1.04
C THR A 328 -2.80 -12.07 -0.17
N SER A 329 -3.90 -11.37 -0.43
CA SER A 329 -3.99 -10.47 -1.59
C SER A 329 -3.11 -9.23 -1.44
N LEU A 330 -2.97 -8.68 -0.23
CA LEU A 330 -2.09 -7.54 0.01
C LEU A 330 -0.63 -7.91 -0.23
N ALA A 331 -0.21 -9.08 0.27
CA ALA A 331 1.13 -9.60 0.07
C ALA A 331 1.42 -9.85 -1.42
N ARG A 332 0.51 -10.52 -2.13
CA ARG A 332 0.61 -10.74 -3.58
C ARG A 332 0.78 -9.42 -4.33
N GLU A 333 -0.13 -8.48 -4.12
CA GLU A 333 -0.14 -7.20 -4.82
C GLU A 333 1.12 -6.37 -4.52
N LYS A 334 1.61 -6.37 -3.26
CA LYS A 334 2.89 -5.72 -2.90
C LYS A 334 4.10 -6.36 -3.60
N TYR A 335 4.06 -7.68 -3.81
CA TYR A 335 5.15 -8.43 -4.44
C TYR A 335 5.17 -8.28 -5.95
N ASP A 336 4.00 -8.39 -6.58
CA ASP A 336 3.84 -8.29 -8.03
C ASP A 336 4.13 -6.87 -8.55
N LEU A 337 3.97 -5.83 -7.72
CA LEU A 337 4.45 -4.48 -8.05
C LEU A 337 5.98 -4.36 -8.17
N ARG A 338 6.74 -5.34 -7.67
CA ARG A 338 8.21 -5.31 -7.61
C ARG A 338 8.88 -6.40 -8.46
N LYS A 339 8.08 -7.23 -9.13
CA LYS A 339 8.50 -8.14 -10.20
C LYS A 339 8.62 -7.35 -11.49
#